data_AF-A0A0Q4N5X0-F1
#
_entry.id   AF-A0A0Q4N5X0-F1
#
_cell.length_a   1.000
_cell.length_b   1.000
_cell.length_c   1.000
_cell.angle_alpha   90.00
_cell.angle_beta   90.00
_cell.angle_gamma   90.00
#
_symmetry.space_group_name_H-M   'P 1'
#
loop_
_entity.id
_entity.type
_entity.pdbx_description
1 polymer ?
#
loop_
_entity_poly.entity_id
_entity_poly.type
_entity_poly.pdbx_seq_one_letter_code
_entity_poly.pdbx_strand_id
1 'polypeptide(L)'
;MSKKTPELLDDVDEWEKRALGASEEHVAVAPRQYADETDEQLGLQAISIRLPKSLIRDLKEIAARYDLGYQPMVRDLLNRFAVAEQKKYFTEQLGKYTVAEERSQEDTAPVSEFIAGLKRQA
;
A
#
# COMPACT_ATOMS: atom_id res chain seq x y z
N MET A 1 28.72 34.21 5.55
CA MET A 1 27.97 34.67 4.37
C MET A 1 26.62 33.97 4.42
N SER A 2 25.60 34.67 4.90
CA SER A 2 24.28 34.11 5.22
C SER A 2 23.57 33.69 3.94
N LYS A 3 23.08 32.45 3.88
CA LYS A 3 22.30 31.92 2.76
C LYS A 3 21.00 32.75 2.67
N LYS A 4 20.84 33.51 1.60
CA LYS A 4 19.65 34.30 1.31
C LYS A 4 18.52 33.32 0.97
N THR A 5 17.64 33.05 1.93
CA THR A 5 16.36 32.37 1.69
C THR A 5 15.60 33.24 0.69
N PRO A 6 15.29 32.74 -0.52
CA PRO A 6 14.61 33.56 -1.51
C PRO A 6 13.18 33.83 -1.04
N GLU A 7 12.72 35.04 -1.33
CA GLU A 7 11.42 35.67 -1.06
C GLU A 7 10.24 34.88 -1.68
N LEU A 8 10.02 33.65 -1.24
CA LEU A 8 8.95 32.76 -1.73
C LEU A 8 7.54 33.19 -1.30
N LEU A 9 7.41 34.24 -0.47
CA LEU A 9 6.16 34.63 0.17
C LEU A 9 5.69 36.06 -0.16
N ASP A 10 6.45 36.83 -0.94
CA ASP A 10 6.13 38.24 -1.20
C ASP A 10 4.90 38.40 -2.13
N ASP A 11 4.64 37.40 -2.98
CA ASP A 11 3.58 37.48 -3.99
C ASP A 11 2.28 36.75 -3.57
N VAL A 12 2.18 36.27 -2.32
CA VAL A 12 1.02 35.48 -1.84
C VAL A 12 -0.31 36.24 -2.00
N ASP A 13 -0.29 37.54 -1.69
CA ASP A 13 -1.47 38.41 -1.85
C ASP A 13 -1.93 38.53 -3.31
N GLU A 14 -1.02 38.40 -4.28
CA GLU A 14 -1.33 38.46 -5.71
C GLU A 14 -1.94 37.16 -6.22
N TRP A 15 -1.53 36.01 -5.66
CA TRP A 15 -2.16 34.70 -5.90
C TRP A 15 -3.59 34.65 -5.33
N GLU A 16 -3.79 35.12 -4.09
CA GLU A 16 -5.12 35.17 -3.44
C GLU A 16 -6.11 36.08 -4.18
N LYS A 17 -5.61 37.21 -4.72
CA LYS A 17 -6.40 38.14 -5.55
C LYS A 17 -6.63 37.66 -6.98
N ARG A 18 -6.14 36.46 -7.35
CA ARG A 18 -6.15 35.92 -8.72
C ARG A 18 -5.47 36.84 -9.76
N ALA A 19 -4.53 37.69 -9.32
CA ALA A 19 -3.73 38.50 -10.24
C ALA A 19 -2.71 37.64 -11.00
N LEU A 20 -2.22 36.57 -10.36
CA LEU A 20 -1.32 35.57 -10.94
C LEU A 20 -2.08 34.27 -11.26
N GLY A 21 -1.70 33.59 -12.36
CA GLY A 21 -2.23 32.27 -12.73
C GLY A 21 -3.66 32.24 -13.31
N ALA A 22 -4.36 33.38 -13.38
CA ALA A 22 -5.73 33.47 -13.89
C ALA A 22 -5.85 33.94 -15.36
N SER A 23 -4.73 34.32 -16.00
CA SER A 23 -4.73 34.70 -17.43
C SER A 23 -4.84 33.48 -18.33
N GLU A 24 -5.71 33.55 -19.33
CA GLU A 24 -5.85 32.52 -20.37
C GLU A 24 -4.55 32.30 -21.16
N GLU A 25 -3.67 33.31 -21.24
CA GLU A 25 -2.37 33.23 -21.94
C GLU A 25 -1.40 32.25 -21.26
N HIS A 26 -1.61 31.94 -19.99
CA HIS A 26 -0.77 31.02 -19.21
C HIS A 26 -1.40 29.64 -19.01
N VAL A 27 -2.58 29.40 -19.58
CA VAL A 27 -3.26 28.10 -19.51
C VAL A 27 -2.78 27.22 -20.65
N ALA A 28 -2.16 26.09 -20.32
CA ALA A 28 -1.79 25.06 -21.28
C ALA A 28 -2.15 23.67 -20.76
N VAL A 29 -2.56 22.77 -21.66
CA VAL A 29 -2.74 21.36 -21.32
C VAL A 29 -1.38 20.76 -21.02
N ALA A 30 -1.22 20.21 -19.81
CA ALA A 30 0.01 19.55 -19.42
C ALA A 30 0.28 18.34 -20.35
N PRO A 31 1.53 18.19 -20.83
CA PRO A 31 1.97 16.98 -21.51
C PRO A 31 1.68 15.72 -20.70
N ARG A 32 1.29 14.64 -21.39
CA ARG A 32 1.02 13.34 -20.78
C ARG A 32 2.20 12.78 -19.99
N GLN A 33 3.43 13.12 -20.40
CA GLN A 33 4.66 12.73 -19.72
C GLN A 33 4.65 13.12 -18.22
N TYR A 34 4.10 14.27 -17.85
CA TYR A 34 4.02 14.66 -16.44
C TYR A 34 3.10 13.75 -15.63
N ALA A 35 2.02 13.24 -16.24
CA ALA A 35 1.14 12.28 -15.58
C ALA A 35 1.85 10.93 -15.40
N ASP A 36 2.57 10.47 -16.43
CA ASP A 36 3.32 9.22 -16.38
C ASP A 36 4.46 9.29 -15.33
N GLU A 37 5.20 10.40 -15.25
CA GLU A 37 6.23 10.65 -14.24
C GLU A 37 5.64 10.68 -12.82
N THR A 38 4.46 11.25 -12.65
CA THR A 38 3.75 11.27 -11.37
C THR A 38 3.34 9.86 -10.94
N ASP A 39 2.79 9.08 -11.87
CA ASP A 39 2.43 7.68 -11.63
C ASP A 39 3.69 6.85 -11.26
N GLU A 40 4.81 7.05 -11.95
CA GLU A 40 6.08 6.37 -11.65
C GLU A 40 6.62 6.72 -10.26
N GLN A 41 6.63 8.01 -9.88
CA GLN A 41 7.07 8.45 -8.55
C GLN A 41 6.19 7.89 -7.43
N LEU A 42 4.90 7.71 -7.70
CA LEU A 42 3.94 7.13 -6.75
C LEU A 42 3.89 5.59 -6.81
N GLY A 43 4.66 4.95 -7.71
CA GLY A 43 4.65 3.49 -7.90
C GLY A 43 3.31 2.96 -8.42
N LEU A 44 2.56 3.78 -9.16
CA LEU A 44 1.25 3.44 -9.70
C LEU A 44 1.37 2.87 -11.10
N GLN A 45 0.64 1.79 -11.35
CA GLN A 45 0.49 1.22 -12.68
C GLN A 45 -0.98 1.30 -13.11
N ALA A 46 -1.24 1.95 -14.23
CA ALA A 46 -2.56 1.96 -14.84
C ALA A 46 -2.88 0.55 -15.37
N ILE A 47 -3.85 -0.11 -14.75
CA ILE A 47 -4.38 -1.40 -15.22
C ILE A 47 -5.79 -1.20 -15.80
N SER A 48 -6.06 -1.89 -16.91
CA SER A 48 -7.41 -1.95 -17.48
C SER A 48 -8.08 -3.26 -17.09
N ILE A 49 -9.00 -3.20 -16.12
CA ILE A 49 -9.81 -4.35 -15.68
C ILE A 49 -11.25 -4.23 -16.17
N ARG A 50 -11.84 -5.34 -16.59
CA ARG A 50 -13.28 -5.39 -16.94
C ARG A 50 -14.07 -5.84 -15.72
N LEU A 51 -15.02 -5.02 -15.30
CA LEU A 51 -15.92 -5.31 -14.18
C LEU A 51 -17.39 -5.32 -14.65
N PRO A 52 -18.26 -6.13 -14.03
CA PRO A 52 -19.70 -6.08 -14.30
C PRO A 52 -20.27 -4.68 -14.03
N LYS A 53 -21.19 -4.22 -14.89
CA LYS A 53 -21.79 -2.89 -14.76
C LYS A 53 -22.53 -2.70 -13.43
N SER A 54 -23.21 -3.75 -12.96
CA SER A 54 -23.89 -3.75 -11.65
C SER A 54 -22.91 -3.49 -10.52
N LEU A 55 -21.78 -4.20 -10.51
CA LEU A 55 -20.74 -4.04 -9.49
C LEU A 55 -20.18 -2.62 -9.47
N ILE A 56 -19.91 -2.02 -10.63
CA ILE A 56 -19.40 -0.65 -10.71
C ILE A 56 -20.41 0.35 -10.11
N ARG A 57 -21.71 0.17 -10.41
CA ARG A 57 -22.76 1.02 -9.84
C ARG A 57 -22.79 0.89 -8.32
N ASP A 58 -22.85 -0.34 -7.82
CA ASP A 58 -22.97 -0.60 -6.39
C ASP A 58 -21.74 -0.06 -5.62
N LEU A 59 -20.54 -0.19 -6.18
CA LEU A 59 -19.33 0.38 -5.60
C LEU A 59 -19.32 1.92 -5.62
N LYS A 60 -19.89 2.57 -6.65
CA LYS A 60 -20.05 4.03 -6.67
C LYS A 60 -21.04 4.49 -5.60
N GLU A 61 -22.15 3.78 -5.40
CA GLU A 61 -23.12 4.07 -4.35
C GLU A 61 -22.54 3.89 -2.95
N ILE A 62 -21.69 2.87 -2.76
CA ILE A 62 -20.92 2.71 -1.51
C ILE A 62 -19.99 3.91 -1.32
N ALA A 63 -19.18 4.25 -2.32
CA ALA A 63 -18.22 5.35 -2.22
C ALA A 63 -18.90 6.70 -1.89
N ALA A 64 -20.05 6.97 -2.53
CA ALA A 64 -20.85 8.16 -2.28
C ALA A 64 -21.35 8.26 -0.83
N ARG A 65 -21.69 7.15 -0.18
CA ARG A 65 -22.11 7.15 1.25
C ARG A 65 -20.98 7.51 2.21
N TYR A 66 -19.73 7.32 1.80
CA TYR A 66 -18.57 7.65 2.61
C TYR A 66 -17.91 8.97 2.19
N ASP A 67 -18.51 9.72 1.25
CA ASP A 67 -17.91 10.93 0.64
C ASP A 67 -16.51 10.68 0.04
N LEU A 68 -16.26 9.44 -0.42
CA LEU A 68 -15.02 9.05 -1.09
C LEU A 68 -15.24 8.86 -2.58
N GLY A 69 -14.18 9.09 -3.36
CA GLY A 69 -14.16 8.71 -4.77
C GLY A 69 -14.18 7.18 -4.92
N TYR A 70 -14.87 6.69 -5.95
CA TYR A 70 -14.90 5.26 -6.29
C TYR A 70 -13.49 4.69 -6.56
N GLN A 71 -12.67 5.40 -7.32
CA GLN A 71 -11.31 4.98 -7.66
C GLN A 71 -10.39 4.82 -6.43
N PRO A 72 -10.26 5.83 -5.53
CA PRO A 72 -9.45 5.67 -4.32
C PRO A 72 -10.00 4.56 -3.39
N MET A 73 -11.32 4.43 -3.27
CA MET A 73 -11.94 3.36 -2.47
C MET A 73 -11.59 1.96 -3.00
N VAL A 74 -11.70 1.74 -4.32
CA VAL A 74 -11.35 0.44 -4.93
C VAL A 74 -9.87 0.12 -4.76
N ARG A 75 -9.00 1.12 -4.91
CA ARG A 75 -7.55 0.95 -4.69
C ARG A 75 -7.28 0.45 -3.27
N ASP A 76 -7.89 1.07 -2.27
CA ASP A 76 -7.76 0.66 -0.87
C ASP A 76 -8.35 -0.74 -0.62
N LEU A 77 -9.53 -1.05 -1.18
CA LEU A 77 -10.14 -2.37 -1.08
C LEU A 77 -9.23 -3.49 -1.62
N LEU A 78 -8.65 -3.29 -2.81
CA LEU A 78 -7.73 -4.25 -3.42
C LEU A 78 -6.46 -4.43 -2.56
N ASN A 79 -5.95 -3.35 -1.99
CA ASN A 79 -4.77 -3.40 -1.14
C ASN A 79 -5.04 -4.16 0.17
N ARG A 80 -6.18 -3.88 0.82
CA ARG A 80 -6.64 -4.61 2.02
C ARG A 80 -6.84 -6.09 1.74
N PHE A 81 -7.46 -6.41 0.60
CA PHE A 81 -7.66 -7.79 0.17
C PHE A 81 -6.32 -8.52 -0.01
N ALA A 82 -5.36 -7.92 -0.72
CA ALA A 82 -4.05 -8.51 -0.95
C ALA A 82 -3.27 -8.75 0.36
N VAL A 83 -3.33 -7.82 1.31
CA VAL A 83 -2.69 -7.98 2.63
C VAL A 83 -3.36 -9.09 3.44
N ALA A 84 -4.70 -9.14 3.44
CA ALA A 84 -5.44 -10.16 4.18
C ALA A 84 -5.17 -11.58 3.65
N GLU A 85 -5.18 -11.77 2.33
CA GLU A 85 -4.93 -13.08 1.71
C GLU A 85 -3.48 -13.53 1.92
N GLN A 86 -2.50 -12.63 1.81
CA GLN A 86 -1.11 -12.96 2.13
C GLN A 86 -0.95 -13.38 3.58
N LYS A 87 -1.53 -12.61 4.53
CA LYS A 87 -1.48 -12.95 5.95
C LYS A 87 -2.09 -14.34 6.22
N LYS A 88 -3.23 -14.64 5.60
CA LYS A 88 -3.89 -15.93 5.71
C LYS A 88 -2.99 -17.05 5.21
N TYR A 89 -2.41 -16.90 4.01
CA TYR A 89 -1.47 -17.86 3.45
C TYR A 89 -0.27 -18.13 4.37
N PHE A 90 0.38 -17.08 4.89
CA PHE A 90 1.51 -17.23 5.82
C PHE A 90 1.11 -17.91 7.12
N THR A 91 -0.07 -17.58 7.66
CA THR A 91 -0.58 -18.22 8.88
C THR A 91 -0.82 -19.71 8.65
N GLU A 92 -1.38 -20.08 7.50
CA GLU A 92 -1.56 -21.49 7.12
C GLU A 92 -0.23 -22.21 6.94
N GLN A 93 0.79 -21.57 6.34
CA GLN A 93 2.12 -22.18 6.21
C GLN A 93 2.77 -22.36 7.59
N LEU A 94 2.75 -21.34 8.45
CA LEU A 94 3.28 -21.43 9.81
C LEU A 94 2.63 -22.56 10.60
N GLY A 95 1.30 -22.69 10.53
CA GLY A 95 0.59 -23.81 11.18
C GLY A 95 1.04 -25.19 10.70
N LYS A 96 1.40 -25.33 9.42
CA LYS A 96 1.97 -26.59 8.91
C LYS A 96 3.35 -26.87 9.47
N TYR A 97 4.19 -25.84 9.59
CA TYR A 97 5.53 -25.98 10.17
C TYR A 97 5.46 -26.28 11.66
N THR A 98 4.60 -25.60 12.43
CA THR A 98 4.45 -25.89 13.86
C THR A 98 3.94 -27.31 14.10
N VAL A 99 2.95 -27.76 13.34
CA VAL A 99 2.44 -29.14 13.45
C VAL A 99 3.48 -30.17 12.99
N ALA A 100 4.31 -29.83 11.99
CA ALA A 100 5.42 -30.69 11.57
C ALA A 100 6.57 -30.71 12.59
N GLU A 101 6.88 -29.58 13.24
CA GLU A 101 7.85 -29.50 14.34
C GLU A 101 7.35 -30.24 15.58
N GLU A 102 6.08 -30.11 15.96
CA GLU A 102 5.46 -30.86 17.06
C GLU A 102 5.54 -32.37 16.79
N ARG A 103 5.20 -32.82 15.58
CA ARG A 103 5.38 -34.23 15.17
C ARG A 103 6.83 -34.69 15.17
N SER A 104 7.77 -33.82 14.81
CA SER A 104 9.21 -34.15 14.81
C SER A 104 9.82 -34.14 16.21
N GLN A 105 9.28 -33.31 17.12
CA GLN A 105 9.65 -33.25 18.54
C GLN A 105 9.06 -34.42 19.34
N GLU A 106 7.87 -34.92 18.97
CA GLU A 106 7.30 -36.14 19.56
C GLU A 106 8.17 -37.39 19.28
N ASP A 107 8.81 -37.45 18.12
CA ASP A 107 9.68 -38.58 17.72
C ASP A 107 11.13 -38.47 18.22
N THR A 108 11.56 -37.29 18.70
CA THR A 108 12.93 -37.09 19.20
C THR A 108 12.93 -37.11 20.73
N ALA A 109 13.59 -38.12 21.32
CA ALA A 109 13.73 -38.22 22.77
C ALA A 109 14.20 -36.88 23.38
N PRO A 110 13.59 -36.41 24.49
CA PRO A 110 13.89 -35.10 25.03
C PRO A 110 15.38 -34.97 25.33
N VAL A 111 15.98 -33.84 24.94
CA VAL A 111 17.42 -33.55 25.09
C VAL A 111 17.91 -33.78 26.53
N SER A 112 17.04 -33.61 27.52
CA SER A 112 17.30 -33.92 28.93
C SER A 112 17.55 -35.41 29.20
N GLU A 113 16.83 -36.33 28.55
CA GLU A 113 17.07 -37.77 28.65
C GLU A 113 18.38 -38.18 27.95
N PHE A 114 18.68 -37.56 26.80
CA PHE A 114 19.94 -37.78 26.09
C PHE A 114 21.17 -37.37 26.93
N ILE A 115 21.11 -36.19 27.57
CA ILE A 115 22.19 -35.70 28.45
C ILE A 115 22.31 -36.58 29.72
N ALA A 116 21.19 -37.08 30.25
CA ALA A 116 21.21 -38.00 31.38
C ALA A 116 21.82 -39.37 31.01
N GLY A 117 21.58 -39.85 29.79
CA GLY A 117 22.19 -41.07 29.24
C GLY A 117 23.71 -40.96 29.10
N LEU A 118 24.20 -39.83 28.57
CA LEU A 118 25.64 -39.55 28.47
C LEU A 118 26.33 -39.50 29.82
N LYS A 119 25.67 -38.96 30.86
CA LYS A 119 26.20 -38.93 32.23
C LYS A 119 26.20 -40.29 32.94
N ARG A 120 25.39 -41.26 32.50
CA ARG A 120 25.38 -42.63 33.05
C ARG A 120 26.45 -43.54 32.44
N GLN A 121 27.02 -43.15 31.31
CA GLN A 121 28.05 -43.92 30.60
C GLN A 121 29.49 -43.44 30.86
N ALA A 122 29.67 -42.37 31.63
CA ALA A 122 30.97 -41.87 32.11
C ALA A 122 31.15 -42.21 33.60
#